data_AF-A0A662JNE6-F1
#
_entry.id   AF-A0A662JNE6-F1
#
_cell.length_a   1.000
_cell.length_b   1.000
_cell.length_c   1.000
_cell.angle_alpha   90.00
_cell.angle_beta   90.00
_cell.angle_gamma   90.00
#
_symmetry.space_group_name_H-M   'P 1'
#
loop_
_entity.id
_entity.type
_entity.pdbx_description
1 polymer ?
#
loop_
_entity_poly.entity_id
_entity_poly.type
_entity_poly.pdbx_seq_one_letter_code
_entity_poly.pdbx_strand_id
1 'polypeptide(L)' 'MGKAERLLRRTGKHRAGGMPQVRTSDGHMVTWRRKFIVEQLLRETKLTEEFFKVQAITKGEAEKVAKTVED' A
#
# COMPACT_ATOMS: atom_id res chain seq x y z
N MET A 1 28.03 11.20 22.13
CA MET A 1 26.86 10.71 21.35
C MET A 1 25.64 10.58 22.26
N GLY A 2 24.65 11.46 22.08
CA GLY A 2 23.50 11.61 22.98
C GLY A 2 22.50 10.45 22.89
N LYS A 3 21.69 10.23 23.95
CA LYS A 3 20.59 9.24 23.93
C LYS A 3 19.56 9.55 22.82
N ALA A 4 19.30 10.84 22.56
CA ALA A 4 18.40 11.29 21.50
C ALA A 4 18.88 10.89 20.09
N GLU A 5 20.18 10.99 19.84
CA GLU A 5 20.80 10.66 18.57
C GLU A 5 20.78 9.15 18.28
N ARG A 6 20.93 8.31 19.33
CA ARG A 6 20.74 6.87 19.24
C ARG A 6 19.29 6.48 18.96
N LEU A 7 18.33 7.24 19.50
CA LEU A 7 16.90 7.01 19.26
C LEU A 7 16.52 7.34 17.81
N LEU A 8 16.97 8.51 17.31
CA LEU A 8 16.78 8.94 15.92
C LEU A 8 17.43 8.00 14.92
N ARG A 9 18.60 7.43 15.26
CA ARG A 9 19.26 6.41 14.43
C ARG A 9 18.50 5.07 14.44
N ARG A 10 17.81 4.71 15.53
CA ARG A 10 17.00 3.48 15.61
C ARG A 10 15.72 3.59 14.77
N THR A 11 15.06 4.75 14.78
CA THR A 11 13.91 5.02 13.88
C THR A 11 14.34 5.22 12.43
N GLY A 12 15.49 5.86 12.19
CA GLY A 12 16.05 6.03 10.84
C GLY A 12 16.51 4.73 10.18
N LYS A 13 16.91 3.71 10.95
CA LYS A 13 17.40 2.43 10.41
C LYS A 13 16.29 1.55 9.78
N HIS A 14 15.03 1.78 10.13
CA HIS A 14 13.90 1.11 9.47
C HIS A 14 13.58 1.68 8.07
N ARG A 15 14.15 2.83 7.71
CA ARG A 15 13.96 3.43 6.38
C ARG A 15 14.82 2.80 5.28
N ALA A 16 15.72 1.86 5.62
CA ALA A 16 16.68 1.29 4.68
C ALA A 16 16.43 -0.19 4.29
N GLY A 17 15.29 -0.79 4.68
CA GLY A 17 15.01 -2.19 4.31
C GLY A 17 13.60 -2.73 4.61
N GLY A 18 12.66 -1.88 5.04
CA GLY A 18 11.29 -2.31 5.31
C GLY A 18 10.28 -1.28 4.78
N MET A 19 9.24 -1.78 4.10
CA MET A 19 8.11 -0.97 3.65
C MET A 19 7.40 -0.30 4.85
N PRO A 20 6.81 0.91 4.68
CA PRO A 20 6.18 1.65 5.79
C PRO A 20 4.98 0.90 6.38
N GLN A 21 4.61 1.22 7.62
CA GLN A 21 3.32 0.80 8.19
C GLN A 21 2.21 1.71 7.67
N VAL A 22 1.10 1.13 7.21
CA VAL A 22 -0.08 1.84 6.72
C VAL A 22 -1.33 1.40 7.46
N ARG A 23 -2.31 2.28 7.56
CA ARG A 23 -3.60 1.97 8.19
C ARG A 23 -4.57 1.43 7.15
N THR A 24 -5.20 0.30 7.45
CA THR A 24 -6.29 -0.26 6.64
C THR A 24 -7.60 0.49 6.87
N SER A 25 -8.57 0.30 5.98
CA SER A 25 -9.90 0.96 6.07
C SER A 25 -10.67 0.59 7.34
N ASP A 26 -10.44 -0.61 7.88
CA ASP A 26 -11.00 -1.12 9.14
C ASP A 26 -10.17 -0.73 10.39
N GLY A 27 -9.10 0.05 10.21
CA GLY A 27 -8.38 0.69 11.31
C GLY A 27 -7.13 -0.04 11.82
N HIS A 28 -6.75 -1.17 11.22
CA HIS A 28 -5.54 -1.92 11.60
C HIS A 28 -4.27 -1.32 10.99
N MET A 29 -3.14 -1.46 11.68
CA MET A 29 -1.82 -1.10 11.13
C MET A 29 -1.17 -2.33 10.50
N VAL A 30 -0.78 -2.23 9.24
CA VAL A 30 -0.12 -3.32 8.51
C VAL A 30 1.12 -2.81 7.77
N THR A 31 2.09 -3.69 7.57
CA THR A 31 3.20 -3.38 6.65
C THR A 31 2.67 -3.21 5.24
N TRP A 32 3.06 -2.13 4.57
CA TRP A 32 2.71 -1.89 3.19
C TRP A 32 3.17 -3.06 2.30
N ARG A 33 2.26 -3.55 1.46
CA ARG A 33 2.51 -4.60 0.48
C ARG A 33 1.71 -4.29 -0.77
N ARG A 34 2.40 -4.19 -1.92
CA ARG A 34 1.81 -3.99 -3.25
C ARG A 34 0.59 -4.87 -3.52
N LYS A 35 0.67 -6.15 -3.12
CA LYS A 35 -0.37 -7.15 -3.30
C LYS A 35 -1.73 -6.71 -2.72
N PHE A 36 -1.75 -6.00 -1.60
CA PHE A 36 -3.01 -5.56 -0.99
C PHE A 36 -3.74 -4.53 -1.86
N ILE A 37 -3.00 -3.60 -2.48
CA ILE A 37 -3.57 -2.60 -3.39
C ILE A 37 -4.11 -3.31 -4.64
N VAL A 38 -3.33 -4.21 -5.24
CA VAL A 38 -3.76 -4.96 -6.43
C VAL A 38 -5.05 -5.74 -6.16
N GLU A 39 -5.10 -6.47 -5.05
CA GLU A 39 -6.29 -7.24 -4.69
C GLU A 39 -7.50 -6.36 -4.36
N GLN A 40 -7.27 -5.20 -3.71
CA GLN A 40 -8.35 -4.26 -3.42
C GLN A 40 -8.93 -3.69 -4.71
N LEU A 41 -8.10 -3.22 -5.64
CA LEU A 41 -8.53 -2.72 -6.94
C LEU A 41 -9.36 -3.76 -7.70
N LEU A 42 -8.87 -5.00 -7.79
CA LEU A 42 -9.58 -6.09 -8.46
C LEU A 42 -10.91 -6.47 -7.79
N ARG A 43 -11.06 -6.28 -6.48
CA ARG A 43 -12.32 -6.54 -5.77
C ARG A 43 -13.30 -5.39 -5.95
N GLU A 44 -12.85 -4.16 -5.71
CA GLU A 44 -13.71 -2.98 -5.64
C GLU A 44 -14.22 -2.56 -7.02
N THR A 45 -13.41 -2.71 -8.08
CA THR A 45 -13.86 -2.35 -9.43
C THR A 45 -14.80 -3.39 -10.06
N LYS A 46 -15.06 -4.54 -9.42
CA LYS A 46 -16.12 -5.44 -9.93
C LYS A 46 -17.50 -4.79 -9.86
N LEU A 47 -17.72 -4.00 -8.82
CA LEU A 47 -18.98 -3.27 -8.66
C LEU A 47 -19.19 -2.23 -9.77
N THR A 48 -18.12 -1.75 -10.41
CA THR A 48 -18.27 -0.79 -11.52
C THR A 48 -18.91 -1.43 -12.75
N GLU A 49 -18.66 -2.72 -12.98
CA GLU A 49 -19.30 -3.47 -14.07
C GLU A 49 -20.80 -3.66 -13.80
N GLU A 50 -21.13 -3.99 -12.55
CA GLU A 50 -22.52 -4.27 -12.15
C GLU A 50 -23.37 -3.00 -12.20
N PHE A 51 -22.92 -1.92 -11.55
CA PHE A 51 -23.71 -0.70 -11.34
C PHE A 51 -23.58 0.33 -12.46
N PHE A 52 -22.39 0.44 -13.07
CA PHE A 52 -22.08 1.53 -14.00
C PHE A 52 -21.82 1.06 -15.43
N LYS A 53 -21.83 -0.25 -15.70
CA LYS A 53 -21.48 -0.84 -17.02
C LYS A 53 -20.10 -0.41 -17.52
N VAL A 54 -19.21 -0.07 -16.60
CA VAL A 54 -17.81 0.26 -16.88
C VAL A 54 -16.96 -0.95 -16.53
N GLN A 55 -16.08 -1.35 -17.44
CA GLN A 55 -15.20 -2.51 -17.27
C GLN A 55 -14.36 -2.39 -15.99
N ALA A 56 -14.25 -3.49 -15.25
CA ALA A 56 -13.40 -3.57 -14.07
C ALA A 56 -11.92 -3.45 -14.47
N ILE A 57 -11.10 -3.01 -13.53
CA ILE A 57 -9.66 -2.91 -13.77
C ILE A 57 -9.07 -4.28 -14.07
N THR A 58 -8.15 -4.34 -15.03
CA THR A 58 -7.38 -5.56 -15.28
C THR A 58 -6.26 -5.72 -14.25
N LYS A 59 -5.76 -6.95 -14.07
CA LYS A 59 -4.63 -7.22 -13.18
C LYS A 59 -3.39 -6.40 -13.55
N GLY A 60 -3.10 -6.25 -14.84
CA GLY A 60 -1.94 -5.50 -15.31
C GLY A 60 -2.06 -4.00 -15.03
N GLU A 61 -3.25 -3.43 -15.14
CA GLU A 61 -3.51 -2.03 -14.75
C GLU A 61 -3.41 -1.85 -13.23
N ALA A 62 -3.97 -2.78 -12.45
CA ALA A 62 -3.88 -2.75 -10.99
C ALA A 62 -2.42 -2.82 -10.51
N GLU A 63 -1.58 -3.64 -11.15
CA GLU A 63 -0.15 -3.71 -10.84
C GLU A 63 0.59 -2.41 -11.18
N LYS A 64 0.24 -1.75 -12.30
CA LYS A 64 0.79 -0.43 -12.66
C LYS A 64 0.41 0.63 -11.62
N VAL A 65 -0.85 0.70 -11.22
CA VAL A 65 -1.34 1.61 -10.18
C VAL A 65 -0.67 1.33 -8.84
N ALA A 66 -0.50 0.07 -8.46
CA ALA A 66 0.15 -0.27 -7.20
C ALA A 66 1.64 0.10 -7.19
N LYS A 67 2.30 0.15 -8.35
CA LYS A 67 3.70 0.56 -8.48
C LYS A 67 3.88 2.07 -8.29
N THR A 68 2.95 2.91 -8.74
CA THR A 68 3.07 4.38 -8.60
C THR A 68 3.07 4.87 -7.15
N VAL A 69 2.70 4.01 -6.20
CA VAL A 69 2.71 4.31 -4.75
C VAL A 69 4.07 4.01 -4.11
N GLU A 70 4.90 3.20 -4.77
CA GLU A 70 6.28 2.90 -4.31
C GLU A 70 7.30 3.96 -4.75
N ASP A 71 7.02 4.67 -5.85
CA ASP A 71 7.87 5.71 -6.44
C ASP A 71 7.71 7.06 -5.68
#